data_AF-A0A1M6PLJ0-F1
#
_entry.id   AF-A0A1M6PLJ0-F1
#
_cell.length_a   1.000
_cell.length_b   1.000
_cell.length_c   1.000
_cell.angle_alpha   90.00
_cell.angle_beta   90.00
_cell.angle_gamma   90.00
#
_symmetry.space_group_name_H-M   'P 1'
#
loop_
_entity.id
_entity.type
_entity.pdbx_description
1 polymer ?
#
loop_
_entity_poly.entity_id
_entity_poly.type
_entity_poly.pdbx_seq_one_letter_code
_entity_poly.pdbx_strand_id
1 'polypeptide(L)'
;MTGNVTITSDANGTVSIANGIITGNFTVNAKNATVNNAATINGTTTINDVSNNTFNNSGVLNVVIIKDSNGGSFNNTGVINKDITIETGVDFTEALVLKGVIDATVKVTGNSKSRVNIEGKVKDVILQAKDAILTLAEKSEIVNPVIIDEAVTIISVKPVKSKIGKDVDVTVKESEKSVGKQVKGEGKDKEVKLEVSKSPYTFNTALNKDSYGVNDDIVITGSLMEAGKALSNVDISLKVSDINGNVITVEQLVTDDKGEFQHTFKVPEDTEAGKYNMTIKAHSPVNESMEEKLVIKNK
;
A
#
# COMPACT_ATOMS: atom_id res chain seq x y z
N MET A 1 -11.41 -34.94 -1.15
CA MET A 1 -11.32 -34.90 -2.63
C MET A 1 -9.93 -35.36 -3.04
N THR A 2 -9.85 -36.32 -3.95
CA THR A 2 -8.58 -36.72 -4.58
C THR A 2 -8.35 -35.88 -5.84
N GLY A 3 -7.10 -35.47 -6.06
CA GLY A 3 -6.72 -34.67 -7.23
C GLY A 3 -6.74 -33.16 -6.98
N ASN A 4 -6.64 -32.40 -8.07
CA ASN A 4 -6.55 -30.94 -8.07
C ASN A 4 -7.94 -30.30 -8.07
N VAL A 5 -8.06 -29.13 -7.44
CA VAL A 5 -9.29 -28.33 -7.41
C VAL A 5 -8.98 -26.94 -7.94
N THR A 6 -9.82 -26.44 -8.84
CA THR A 6 -9.74 -25.06 -9.36
C THR A 6 -11.08 -24.36 -9.17
N ILE A 7 -11.06 -23.16 -8.61
CA ILE A 7 -12.21 -22.26 -8.52
C ILE A 7 -11.95 -21.07 -9.44
N THR A 8 -12.86 -20.83 -10.38
CA THR A 8 -12.84 -19.64 -11.24
C THR A 8 -14.20 -18.97 -11.20
N SER A 9 -14.25 -17.66 -10.94
CA SER A 9 -15.50 -16.90 -10.95
C SER A 9 -15.26 -15.40 -11.13
N ASP A 10 -16.06 -14.78 -12.00
CA ASP A 10 -16.17 -13.32 -12.09
C ASP A 10 -17.37 -12.78 -11.29
N ALA A 11 -18.20 -13.65 -10.71
CA ALA A 11 -19.37 -13.25 -9.95
C ALA A 11 -18.99 -12.81 -8.53
N ASN A 12 -19.73 -11.83 -8.01
CA ASN A 12 -19.71 -11.51 -6.59
C ASN A 12 -20.28 -12.69 -5.78
N GLY A 13 -19.76 -12.91 -4.57
CA GLY A 13 -20.32 -13.90 -3.65
C GLY A 13 -19.29 -14.54 -2.74
N THR A 14 -19.63 -15.73 -2.23
CA THR A 14 -18.77 -16.48 -1.32
C THR A 14 -18.72 -17.94 -1.74
N VAL A 15 -17.51 -18.47 -1.84
CA VAL A 15 -17.21 -19.90 -1.96
C VAL A 15 -16.66 -20.38 -0.63
N SER A 16 -17.31 -21.38 -0.03
CA SER A 16 -16.87 -21.96 1.24
C SER A 16 -16.51 -23.43 1.05
N ILE A 17 -15.28 -23.77 1.41
CA ILE A 17 -14.75 -25.13 1.41
C ILE A 17 -14.75 -25.59 2.86
N ALA A 18 -15.67 -26.51 3.17
CA ALA A 18 -15.77 -27.10 4.50
C ALA A 18 -14.55 -27.98 4.83
N ASN A 19 -14.49 -28.44 6.08
CA ASN A 19 -13.46 -29.37 6.55
C ASN A 19 -13.36 -30.60 5.64
N GLY A 20 -12.12 -31.02 5.38
CA GLY A 20 -11.83 -32.16 4.50
C GLY A 20 -10.37 -32.13 4.04
N ILE A 21 -10.03 -33.00 3.10
CA ILE A 21 -8.68 -33.08 2.53
C ILE A 21 -8.78 -32.93 1.01
N ILE A 22 -8.00 -32.02 0.44
CA ILE A 22 -7.67 -31.95 -0.98
C ILE A 22 -6.26 -32.50 -1.14
N THR A 23 -6.13 -33.67 -1.78
CA THR A 23 -4.82 -34.33 -1.88
C THR A 23 -3.90 -33.69 -2.92
N GLY A 24 -4.46 -32.98 -3.90
CA GLY A 24 -3.71 -32.27 -4.95
C GLY A 24 -3.57 -30.77 -4.68
N ASN A 25 -3.37 -30.03 -5.77
CA ASN A 25 -3.25 -28.57 -5.75
C ASN A 25 -4.62 -27.90 -5.66
N PHE A 26 -4.64 -26.69 -5.11
CA PHE A 26 -5.82 -25.85 -5.01
C PHE A 26 -5.55 -24.49 -5.67
N THR A 27 -6.26 -24.16 -6.74
CA THR A 27 -6.08 -22.90 -7.47
C THR A 27 -7.35 -22.05 -7.38
N VAL A 28 -7.19 -20.76 -7.09
CA VAL A 28 -8.27 -19.78 -7.01
C VAL A 28 -8.03 -18.64 -7.97
N ASN A 29 -9.04 -18.34 -8.79
CA ASN A 29 -9.11 -17.17 -9.65
C ASN A 29 -10.54 -16.60 -9.58
N ALA A 30 -10.85 -15.92 -8.48
CA ALA A 30 -12.20 -15.51 -8.13
C ALA A 30 -12.23 -14.02 -7.75
N LYS A 31 -11.83 -13.16 -8.68
CA LYS A 31 -11.55 -11.71 -8.49
C LYS A 31 -12.57 -10.92 -7.67
N ASN A 32 -13.85 -11.31 -7.75
CA ASN A 32 -14.97 -10.63 -7.13
C ASN A 32 -15.56 -11.37 -5.92
N ALA A 33 -15.06 -12.56 -5.60
CA ALA A 33 -15.65 -13.45 -4.60
C ALA A 33 -14.74 -13.68 -3.40
N THR A 34 -15.38 -13.95 -2.27
CA THR A 34 -14.71 -14.46 -1.07
C THR A 34 -14.53 -15.97 -1.14
N VAL A 35 -13.34 -16.44 -0.76
CA VAL A 35 -13.00 -17.84 -0.61
C VAL A 35 -12.67 -18.13 0.84
N ASN A 36 -13.49 -18.95 1.48
CA ASN A 36 -13.27 -19.45 2.83
C ASN A 36 -12.77 -20.89 2.74
N ASN A 37 -11.54 -21.14 3.16
CA ASN A 37 -10.97 -22.48 3.24
C ASN A 37 -10.89 -22.96 4.71
N ALA A 38 -11.57 -24.05 5.00
CA ALA A 38 -11.40 -24.83 6.23
C ALA A 38 -10.78 -26.21 5.97
N ALA A 39 -10.48 -26.56 4.71
CA ALA A 39 -9.88 -27.84 4.36
C ALA A 39 -8.36 -27.87 4.54
N THR A 40 -7.83 -29.08 4.64
CA THR A 40 -6.41 -29.38 4.49
C THR A 40 -6.06 -29.55 3.02
N ILE A 41 -5.12 -28.74 2.53
CA ILE A 41 -4.59 -28.80 1.17
C ILE A 41 -3.16 -29.38 1.23
N ASN A 42 -2.98 -30.60 0.72
CA ASN A 42 -1.67 -31.27 0.73
C ASN A 42 -0.74 -30.75 -0.38
N GLY A 43 -1.30 -30.30 -1.51
CA GLY A 43 -0.54 -29.71 -2.61
C GLY A 43 -0.26 -28.22 -2.42
N THR A 44 0.02 -27.55 -3.53
CA THR A 44 0.21 -26.09 -3.56
C THR A 44 -1.14 -25.39 -3.65
N THR A 45 -1.33 -24.35 -2.84
CA THR A 45 -2.42 -23.40 -2.96
C THR A 45 -1.96 -22.19 -3.76
N THR A 46 -2.57 -21.94 -4.92
CA THR A 46 -2.26 -20.80 -5.78
C THR A 46 -3.45 -19.83 -5.80
N ILE A 47 -3.22 -18.60 -5.37
CA ILE A 47 -4.21 -17.53 -5.37
C ILE A 47 -3.83 -16.57 -6.49
N ASN A 48 -4.51 -16.67 -7.62
CA ASN A 48 -4.27 -15.79 -8.76
C ASN A 48 -4.97 -14.43 -8.58
N ASP A 49 -6.19 -14.44 -8.05
CA ASP A 49 -7.02 -13.24 -7.89
C ASP A 49 -8.17 -13.53 -6.92
N VAL A 50 -8.43 -12.63 -5.97
CA VAL A 50 -9.58 -12.62 -5.06
C VAL A 50 -9.93 -11.18 -4.71
N SER A 51 -11.15 -10.94 -4.23
CA SER A 51 -11.51 -9.60 -3.76
C SER A 51 -10.77 -9.19 -2.46
N ASN A 52 -10.80 -7.88 -2.15
CA ASN A 52 -10.18 -7.33 -0.94
C ASN A 52 -10.85 -7.89 0.33
N ASN A 53 -10.05 -8.36 1.31
CA ASN A 53 -10.52 -9.06 2.53
C ASN A 53 -11.04 -10.49 2.32
N THR A 54 -10.71 -11.17 1.21
CA THR A 54 -11.56 -12.30 0.82
C THR A 54 -10.93 -13.68 0.59
N PHE A 55 -9.62 -13.90 0.78
CA PHE A 55 -9.13 -15.27 1.02
C PHE A 55 -8.93 -15.52 2.52
N ASN A 56 -9.83 -16.32 3.12
CA ASN A 56 -9.80 -16.66 4.54
C ASN A 56 -9.37 -18.12 4.72
N ASN A 57 -8.23 -18.35 5.36
CA ASN A 57 -7.78 -19.69 5.71
C ASN A 57 -7.98 -19.97 7.21
N SER A 58 -8.70 -21.04 7.51
CA SER A 58 -8.82 -21.65 8.85
C SER A 58 -8.36 -23.11 8.88
N GLY A 59 -8.09 -23.69 7.71
CA GLY A 59 -7.59 -25.06 7.55
C GLY A 59 -6.07 -25.16 7.57
N VAL A 60 -5.53 -26.12 6.82
CA VAL A 60 -4.09 -26.36 6.71
C VAL A 60 -3.65 -26.20 5.26
N LEU A 61 -2.70 -25.31 4.98
CA LEU A 61 -2.10 -25.16 3.66
C LEU A 61 -0.66 -25.66 3.69
N ASN A 62 -0.25 -26.44 2.68
CA ASN A 62 1.14 -26.92 2.61
C ASN A 62 2.07 -25.84 2.05
N VAL A 63 1.92 -25.47 0.78
CA VAL A 63 2.65 -24.37 0.11
C VAL A 63 1.62 -23.35 -0.36
N VAL A 64 1.94 -22.05 -0.26
CA VAL A 64 1.07 -20.98 -0.77
C VAL A 64 1.82 -20.13 -1.79
N ILE A 65 1.20 -19.87 -2.93
CA ILE A 65 1.66 -18.93 -3.94
C ILE A 65 0.56 -17.90 -4.16
N ILE A 66 0.89 -16.61 -4.04
CA ILE A 66 -0.04 -15.51 -4.25
C ILE A 66 0.46 -14.67 -5.43
N LYS A 67 -0.39 -14.52 -6.45
CA LYS A 67 -0.12 -13.77 -7.69
C LYS A 67 -1.08 -12.59 -7.88
N ASP A 68 -1.93 -12.36 -6.89
CA ASP A 68 -2.88 -11.27 -6.87
C ASP A 68 -2.13 -9.93 -6.81
N SER A 69 -2.22 -9.17 -7.88
CA SER A 69 -1.58 -7.85 -8.03
C SER A 69 -2.56 -6.68 -7.88
N ASN A 70 -3.84 -6.95 -7.59
CA ASN A 70 -4.90 -5.95 -7.69
C ASN A 70 -5.55 -5.56 -6.36
N GLY A 71 -5.10 -6.12 -5.22
CA GLY A 71 -5.52 -5.67 -3.89
C GLY A 71 -6.13 -6.73 -2.98
N GLY A 72 -6.05 -8.00 -3.35
CA GLY A 72 -6.56 -9.09 -2.52
C GLY A 72 -5.99 -9.12 -1.10
N SER A 73 -6.56 -9.98 -0.26
CA SER A 73 -6.02 -10.23 1.07
C SER A 73 -5.92 -11.71 1.38
N PHE A 74 -4.92 -12.05 2.18
CA PHE A 74 -4.75 -13.37 2.75
C PHE A 74 -4.88 -13.31 4.28
N ASN A 75 -6.00 -13.81 4.80
CA ASN A 75 -6.30 -13.82 6.23
C ASN A 75 -6.11 -15.23 6.79
N ASN A 76 -5.04 -15.45 7.55
CA ASN A 76 -4.71 -16.76 8.09
C ASN A 76 -5.01 -16.88 9.59
N THR A 77 -5.90 -17.81 9.91
CA THR A 77 -6.17 -18.31 11.27
C THR A 77 -5.83 -19.79 11.42
N GLY A 78 -5.52 -20.47 10.31
CA GLY A 78 -5.13 -21.87 10.25
C GLY A 78 -3.61 -22.08 10.28
N VAL A 79 -3.16 -23.24 9.78
CA VAL A 79 -1.75 -23.64 9.75
C VAL A 79 -1.19 -23.52 8.33
N ILE A 80 0.02 -22.99 8.21
CA ILE A 80 0.81 -23.01 6.98
C ILE A 80 2.05 -23.85 7.24
N ASN A 81 2.21 -24.99 6.57
CA ASN A 81 3.29 -25.94 6.88
C ASN A 81 4.64 -25.54 6.28
N LYS A 82 4.66 -24.74 5.20
CA LYS A 82 5.86 -24.28 4.50
C LYS A 82 5.77 -22.79 4.20
N ASP A 83 6.48 -22.34 3.17
CA ASP A 83 6.56 -20.92 2.80
C ASP A 83 5.32 -20.43 2.04
N ILE A 84 5.11 -19.12 2.15
CA ILE A 84 4.26 -18.33 1.27
C ILE A 84 5.18 -17.60 0.29
N THR A 85 4.96 -17.75 -1.00
CA THR A 85 5.61 -16.95 -2.04
C THR A 85 4.61 -15.97 -2.63
N ILE A 86 4.97 -14.69 -2.66
CA ILE A 86 4.26 -13.64 -3.38
C ILE A 86 5.07 -13.38 -4.65
N GLU A 87 4.48 -13.64 -5.81
CA GLU A 87 5.11 -13.47 -7.12
C GLU A 87 4.12 -12.90 -8.13
N THR A 88 4.41 -11.73 -8.70
CA THR A 88 3.61 -11.18 -9.80
C THR A 88 4.46 -10.86 -11.01
N GLY A 89 3.93 -11.17 -12.19
CA GLY A 89 4.54 -10.80 -13.47
C GLY A 89 4.27 -9.34 -13.87
N VAL A 90 3.52 -8.61 -13.06
CA VAL A 90 3.10 -7.21 -13.29
C VAL A 90 3.18 -6.41 -12.00
N ASP A 91 3.27 -5.08 -12.12
CA ASP A 91 3.26 -4.18 -10.97
C ASP A 91 1.92 -4.26 -10.21
N PHE A 92 1.98 -4.12 -8.90
CA PHE A 92 0.79 -4.10 -8.06
C PHE A 92 0.05 -2.76 -8.23
N THR A 93 -1.23 -2.82 -8.59
CA THR A 93 -2.08 -1.63 -8.62
C THR A 93 -2.57 -1.25 -7.22
N GLU A 94 -2.80 -2.25 -6.37
CA GLU A 94 -3.13 -2.09 -4.94
C GLU A 94 -2.31 -3.06 -4.10
N ALA A 95 -2.21 -2.86 -2.79
CA ALA A 95 -1.38 -3.72 -1.93
C ALA A 95 -2.09 -5.03 -1.56
N LEU A 96 -1.37 -6.16 -1.61
CA LEU A 96 -1.81 -7.41 -0.99
C LEU A 96 -1.74 -7.29 0.52
N VAL A 97 -2.85 -7.59 1.20
CA VAL A 97 -2.93 -7.48 2.66
C VAL A 97 -2.79 -8.84 3.35
N LEU A 98 -1.81 -8.98 4.23
CA LEU A 98 -1.59 -10.17 5.06
C LEU A 98 -2.15 -9.95 6.47
N LYS A 99 -3.06 -10.83 6.90
CA LYS A 99 -3.76 -10.73 8.19
C LYS A 99 -3.66 -12.03 8.99
N GLY A 100 -3.98 -11.92 10.29
CA GLY A 100 -3.99 -13.05 11.21
C GLY A 100 -2.59 -13.44 11.69
N VAL A 101 -2.35 -14.73 11.89
CA VAL A 101 -1.06 -15.27 12.36
C VAL A 101 -0.47 -16.15 11.28
N ILE A 102 0.69 -15.79 10.75
CA ILE A 102 1.42 -16.53 9.72
C ILE A 102 2.73 -17.02 10.34
N ASP A 103 2.73 -18.24 10.88
CA ASP A 103 3.93 -18.91 11.42
C ASP A 103 4.79 -19.57 10.31
N ALA A 104 4.96 -18.86 9.20
CA ALA A 104 5.65 -19.30 8.00
C ALA A 104 6.50 -18.17 7.43
N THR A 105 7.45 -18.51 6.56
CA THR A 105 8.22 -17.52 5.80
C THR A 105 7.38 -16.94 4.68
N VAL A 106 7.31 -15.61 4.61
CA VAL A 106 6.75 -14.88 3.47
C VAL A 106 7.89 -14.38 2.59
N LYS A 107 7.96 -14.86 1.35
CA LYS A 107 8.94 -14.45 0.34
C LYS A 107 8.25 -13.57 -0.69
N VAL A 108 8.69 -12.32 -0.81
CA VAL A 108 8.24 -11.41 -1.86
C VAL A 108 9.28 -11.44 -2.98
N THR A 109 8.88 -11.89 -4.15
CA THR A 109 9.78 -12.17 -5.29
C THR A 109 9.22 -11.61 -6.59
N GLY A 110 10.05 -11.55 -7.63
CA GLY A 110 9.67 -11.06 -8.96
C GLY A 110 10.38 -9.77 -9.34
N ASN A 111 10.14 -9.33 -10.58
CA ASN A 111 10.79 -8.16 -11.17
C ASN A 111 9.90 -6.91 -11.20
N SER A 112 8.72 -7.00 -10.57
CA SER A 112 7.68 -5.97 -10.58
C SER A 112 7.59 -5.31 -9.21
N LYS A 113 7.10 -4.07 -9.18
CA LYS A 113 6.88 -3.28 -7.97
C LYS A 113 5.79 -3.92 -7.11
N SER A 114 6.20 -4.86 -6.27
CA SER A 114 5.31 -5.59 -5.36
C SER A 114 4.89 -4.71 -4.19
N ARG A 115 3.61 -4.75 -3.78
CA ARG A 115 3.09 -4.00 -2.63
C ARG A 115 2.46 -4.94 -1.63
N VAL A 116 3.04 -5.04 -0.45
CA VAL A 116 2.56 -5.93 0.63
C VAL A 116 2.30 -5.11 1.88
N ASN A 117 1.11 -5.25 2.45
CA ASN A 117 0.73 -4.67 3.73
C ASN A 117 0.54 -5.78 4.77
N ILE A 118 1.26 -5.69 5.88
CA ILE A 118 1.11 -6.62 7.01
C ILE A 118 0.28 -5.95 8.09
N GLU A 119 -0.89 -6.53 8.36
CA GLU A 119 -1.79 -6.12 9.45
C GLU A 119 -1.77 -7.11 10.63
N GLY A 120 -1.24 -8.32 10.41
CA GLY A 120 -1.16 -9.39 11.41
C GLY A 120 0.24 -9.64 11.96
N LYS A 121 0.44 -10.85 12.49
CA LYS A 121 1.73 -11.37 12.96
C LYS A 121 2.32 -12.31 11.91
N VAL A 122 3.55 -12.05 11.47
CA VAL A 122 4.29 -12.87 10.51
C VAL A 122 5.60 -13.31 11.13
N LYS A 123 5.98 -14.57 10.97
CA LYS A 123 7.23 -15.11 11.54
C LYS A 123 8.45 -14.52 10.85
N ASP A 124 8.56 -14.74 9.55
CA ASP A 124 9.72 -14.38 8.72
C ASP A 124 9.24 -13.67 7.45
N VAL A 125 9.96 -12.62 7.05
CA VAL A 125 9.74 -11.90 5.79
C VAL A 125 11.06 -11.78 5.04
N ILE A 126 11.05 -12.15 3.76
CA ILE A 126 12.19 -12.03 2.84
C ILE A 126 11.75 -11.21 1.64
N LEU A 127 12.42 -10.08 1.38
CA LEU A 127 12.15 -9.18 0.27
C LEU A 127 13.24 -9.35 -0.80
N GLN A 128 12.88 -9.99 -1.91
CA GLN A 128 13.77 -10.27 -3.05
C GLN A 128 13.23 -9.67 -4.35
N ALA A 129 12.11 -8.95 -4.30
CA ALA A 129 11.57 -8.23 -5.43
C ALA A 129 12.14 -6.81 -5.45
N LYS A 130 12.63 -6.39 -6.62
CA LYS A 130 13.14 -5.04 -6.83
C LYS A 130 12.01 -4.01 -6.67
N ASP A 131 12.32 -2.90 -6.01
CA ASP A 131 11.43 -1.77 -5.75
C ASP A 131 10.16 -2.15 -4.96
N ALA A 132 10.19 -3.29 -4.25
CA ALA A 132 9.06 -3.71 -3.45
C ALA A 132 8.77 -2.71 -2.31
N ILE A 133 7.48 -2.58 -1.99
CA ILE A 133 6.98 -1.77 -0.89
C ILE A 133 6.40 -2.70 0.17
N LEU A 134 7.01 -2.68 1.36
CA LEU A 134 6.49 -3.34 2.55
C LEU A 134 5.88 -2.30 3.48
N THR A 135 4.59 -2.40 3.77
CA THR A 135 3.88 -1.57 4.75
C THR A 135 3.57 -2.38 5.99
N LEU A 136 3.85 -1.83 7.17
CA LEU A 136 3.57 -2.45 8.45
C LEU A 136 2.54 -1.61 9.21
N ALA A 137 1.34 -2.16 9.41
CA ALA A 137 0.33 -1.53 10.23
C ALA A 137 0.82 -1.36 11.68
N GLU A 138 0.28 -0.40 12.42
CA GLU A 138 0.70 -0.08 13.78
C GLU A 138 0.80 -1.32 14.70
N LYS A 139 -0.24 -2.16 14.67
CA LYS A 139 -0.38 -3.38 15.49
C LYS A 139 0.23 -4.65 14.89
N SER A 140 0.80 -4.57 13.68
CA SER A 140 1.45 -5.73 13.04
C SER A 140 2.64 -6.24 13.85
N GLU A 141 3.15 -7.42 13.55
CA GLU A 141 4.40 -7.91 14.14
C GLU A 141 5.15 -8.76 13.11
N ILE A 142 6.46 -8.52 12.97
CA ILE A 142 7.37 -9.47 12.33
C ILE A 142 8.28 -10.01 13.42
N VAL A 143 8.25 -11.32 13.65
CA VAL A 143 8.95 -11.95 14.78
C VAL A 143 10.46 -11.87 14.60
N ASN A 144 10.93 -12.23 13.41
CA ASN A 144 12.36 -12.25 13.07
C ASN A 144 12.76 -11.03 12.24
N PRO A 145 14.06 -10.70 12.16
CA PRO A 145 14.53 -9.61 11.30
C PRO A 145 14.12 -9.82 9.83
N VAL A 146 13.60 -8.77 9.20
CA VAL A 146 13.27 -8.77 7.77
C VAL A 146 14.56 -8.94 6.97
N ILE A 147 14.60 -9.94 6.09
CA ILE A 147 15.72 -10.15 5.18
C ILE A 147 15.46 -9.37 3.90
N ILE A 148 16.40 -8.52 3.50
CA ILE A 148 16.26 -7.62 2.35
C ILE A 148 17.40 -7.87 1.38
N ASP A 149 17.04 -8.36 0.19
CA ASP A 149 17.99 -8.82 -0.83
C ASP A 149 18.07 -7.86 -2.01
N GLU A 150 17.02 -7.07 -2.23
CA GLU A 150 16.90 -6.09 -3.32
C GLU A 150 16.53 -4.71 -2.76
N ALA A 151 16.66 -3.67 -3.61
CA ALA A 151 16.27 -2.33 -3.22
C ALA A 151 14.77 -2.25 -2.93
N VAL A 152 14.39 -1.68 -1.78
CA VAL A 152 12.98 -1.65 -1.32
C VAL A 152 12.61 -0.37 -0.59
N THR A 153 11.31 -0.14 -0.44
CA THR A 153 10.74 0.84 0.48
C THR A 153 10.03 0.13 1.63
N ILE A 154 10.31 0.54 2.87
CA ILE A 154 9.60 0.10 4.07
C ILE A 154 8.83 1.28 4.64
N ILE A 155 7.52 1.08 4.83
CA ILE A 155 6.62 2.06 5.45
C ILE A 155 6.18 1.50 6.80
N SER A 156 6.56 2.17 7.88
CA SER A 156 6.19 1.74 9.23
C SER A 156 6.19 2.92 10.19
N VAL A 157 5.32 2.88 11.20
CA VAL A 157 5.32 3.85 12.31
C VAL A 157 6.24 3.45 13.46
N LYS A 158 6.92 2.30 13.35
CA LYS A 158 7.81 1.74 14.37
C LYS A 158 9.11 1.24 13.75
N PRO A 159 10.19 1.13 14.54
CA PRO A 159 11.44 0.61 14.04
C PRO A 159 11.32 -0.83 13.55
N VAL A 160 12.03 -1.16 12.47
CA VAL A 160 12.03 -2.50 11.87
C VAL A 160 13.40 -3.14 12.04
N LYS A 161 13.45 -4.35 12.59
CA LYS A 161 14.70 -5.14 12.63
C LYS A 161 14.92 -5.76 11.26
N SER A 162 16.12 -5.62 10.70
CA SER A 162 16.41 -6.07 9.35
C SER A 162 17.83 -6.61 9.19
N LYS A 163 18.01 -7.50 8.21
CA LYS A 163 19.31 -7.94 7.69
C LYS A 163 19.36 -7.61 6.20
N ILE A 164 20.26 -6.72 5.82
CA ILE A 164 20.23 -6.08 4.50
C ILE A 164 21.43 -6.57 3.68
N GLY A 165 21.18 -6.99 2.45
CA GLY A 165 22.21 -7.34 1.48
C GLY A 165 23.27 -6.24 1.34
N LYS A 166 24.50 -6.63 1.02
CA LYS A 166 25.58 -5.65 0.81
C LYS A 166 25.23 -4.75 -0.37
N ASP A 167 25.42 -3.45 -0.19
CA ASP A 167 25.15 -2.41 -1.19
C ASP A 167 23.67 -2.28 -1.62
N VAL A 168 22.74 -2.92 -0.89
CA VAL A 168 21.30 -2.80 -1.13
C VAL A 168 20.77 -1.52 -0.48
N ASP A 169 20.06 -0.71 -1.25
CA ASP A 169 19.43 0.53 -0.78
C ASP A 169 18.02 0.28 -0.23
N VAL A 170 17.78 0.74 0.99
CA VAL A 170 16.49 0.63 1.67
C VAL A 170 16.00 2.03 2.01
N THR A 171 14.81 2.38 1.54
CA THR A 171 14.14 3.63 1.93
C THR A 171 13.14 3.34 3.05
N VAL A 172 13.30 3.99 4.20
CA VAL A 172 12.42 3.82 5.36
C VAL A 172 11.59 5.09 5.57
N LYS A 173 10.28 4.92 5.66
CA LYS A 173 9.28 6.00 5.68
C LYS A 173 8.25 5.74 6.76
N GLU A 174 7.64 6.79 7.30
CA GLU A 174 6.50 6.63 8.21
C GLU A 174 5.16 6.48 7.46
N SER A 175 5.08 7.04 6.26
CA SER A 175 3.90 7.03 5.40
C SER A 175 4.27 7.08 3.92
N GLU A 176 3.34 6.71 3.03
CA GLU A 176 3.53 6.81 1.57
C GLU A 176 3.86 8.24 1.11
N LYS A 177 3.41 9.24 1.86
CA LYS A 177 3.58 10.66 1.56
C LYS A 177 4.92 11.23 2.04
N SER A 178 5.61 10.55 2.96
CA SER A 178 6.89 11.00 3.50
C SER A 178 8.07 10.73 2.55
N VAL A 179 9.09 11.59 2.57
CA VAL A 179 10.32 11.39 1.78
C VAL A 179 11.10 10.17 2.26
N GLY A 180 11.15 9.96 3.58
CA GLY A 180 11.89 8.86 4.21
C GLY A 180 13.39 9.09 4.31
N LYS A 181 14.07 8.09 4.88
CA LYS A 181 15.52 8.02 5.03
C LYS A 181 16.06 6.83 4.25
N GLN A 182 17.13 7.05 3.49
CA GLN A 182 17.87 5.96 2.86
C GLN A 182 18.86 5.32 3.82
N VAL A 183 18.94 4.00 3.80
CA VAL A 183 19.87 3.17 4.54
C VAL A 183 20.48 2.18 3.56
N LYS A 184 21.81 2.13 3.50
CA LYS A 184 22.53 1.20 2.63
C LYS A 184 23.02 0.00 3.43
N GLY A 185 22.82 -1.20 2.90
CA GLY A 185 23.19 -2.44 3.58
C GLY A 185 24.69 -2.72 3.58
N GLU A 186 25.20 -3.19 4.73
CA GLU A 186 26.60 -3.63 4.89
C GLU A 186 26.78 -5.14 4.67
N GLY A 187 25.69 -5.91 4.52
CA GLY A 187 25.69 -7.38 4.47
C GLY A 187 24.75 -8.01 5.51
N LYS A 188 24.29 -9.24 5.23
CA LYS A 188 23.25 -9.93 6.02
C LYS A 188 23.74 -10.50 7.36
N ASP A 189 25.04 -10.46 7.62
CA ASP A 189 25.64 -10.97 8.85
C ASP A 189 25.33 -10.09 10.07
N LYS A 190 24.98 -8.82 9.83
CA LYS A 190 24.62 -7.87 10.88
C LYS A 190 23.12 -7.56 10.84
N GLU A 191 22.50 -7.59 12.01
CA GLU A 191 21.17 -7.00 12.19
C GLU A 191 21.31 -5.48 12.31
N VAL A 192 20.45 -4.76 11.59
CA VAL A 192 20.31 -3.31 11.65
C VAL A 192 18.89 -3.00 12.10
N LYS A 193 18.77 -2.03 13.01
CA LYS A 193 17.48 -1.46 13.39
C LYS A 193 17.19 -0.26 12.51
N LEU A 194 16.21 -0.41 11.63
CA LEU A 194 15.73 0.65 10.75
C LEU A 194 14.84 1.60 11.55
N GLU A 195 15.43 2.69 12.02
CA GLU A 195 14.70 3.75 12.71
C GLU A 195 13.83 4.54 11.71
N VAL A 196 12.57 4.72 12.08
CA VAL A 196 11.64 5.54 11.32
C VAL A 196 11.78 6.97 11.81
N SER A 197 12.28 7.86 10.96
CA SER A 197 12.24 9.30 11.22
C SER A 197 10.80 9.76 11.04
N LYS A 198 10.11 10.08 12.14
CA LYS A 198 8.84 10.79 12.05
C LYS A 198 9.09 12.17 11.45
N SER A 199 8.29 12.55 10.48
CA SER A 199 8.25 13.93 10.00
C SER A 199 7.89 14.80 11.21
N PRO A 200 8.69 15.82 11.54
CA PRO A 200 8.26 16.81 12.52
C PRO A 200 7.11 17.65 11.96
N TYR A 201 6.78 17.51 10.68
CA TYR A 201 5.81 18.34 10.00
C TYR A 201 4.39 17.81 10.14
N THR A 202 3.44 18.72 10.24
CA THR A 202 2.02 18.44 10.06
C THR A 202 1.54 19.29 8.90
N PHE A 203 1.00 18.63 7.87
CA PHE A 203 0.46 19.26 6.68
C PHE A 203 -1.01 18.91 6.54
N ASN A 204 -1.89 19.91 6.59
CA ASN A 204 -3.32 19.71 6.44
C ASN A 204 -3.86 20.53 5.27
N THR A 205 -4.83 19.98 4.55
CA THR A 205 -5.54 20.63 3.44
C THR A 205 -7.03 20.39 3.55
N ALA A 206 -7.83 21.35 3.06
CA ALA A 206 -9.28 21.20 2.98
C ALA A 206 -9.86 22.06 1.86
N LEU A 207 -10.76 21.45 1.08
CA LEU A 207 -11.62 22.14 0.12
C LEU A 207 -12.86 22.73 0.82
N ASN A 208 -13.37 23.84 0.32
CA ASN A 208 -14.61 24.43 0.85
C ASN A 208 -15.88 23.64 0.51
N LYS A 209 -15.85 22.77 -0.50
CA LYS A 209 -16.98 21.93 -0.94
C LYS A 209 -16.48 20.62 -1.57
N ASP A 210 -17.34 19.62 -1.62
CA ASP A 210 -17.04 18.33 -2.28
C ASP A 210 -17.32 18.34 -3.80
N SER A 211 -18.08 19.33 -4.30
CA SER A 211 -18.41 19.45 -5.72
C SER A 211 -18.68 20.89 -6.15
N TYR A 212 -18.40 21.19 -7.41
CA TYR A 212 -18.38 22.54 -7.97
C TYR A 212 -19.01 22.57 -9.36
N GLY A 213 -19.69 23.66 -9.69
CA GLY A 213 -19.92 24.04 -11.08
C GLY A 213 -18.65 24.62 -11.70
N VAL A 214 -18.56 24.61 -13.03
CA VAL A 214 -17.40 25.16 -13.78
C VAL A 214 -17.07 26.61 -13.40
N ASN A 215 -18.08 27.40 -13.03
CA ASN A 215 -17.91 28.82 -12.69
C ASN A 215 -17.81 29.09 -11.18
N ASP A 216 -17.87 28.04 -10.35
CA ASP A 216 -17.80 28.18 -8.89
C ASP A 216 -16.38 28.53 -8.46
N ASP A 217 -16.28 29.34 -7.42
CA ASP A 217 -15.01 29.55 -6.71
C ASP A 217 -14.63 28.29 -5.93
N ILE A 218 -13.48 27.72 -6.29
CA ILE A 218 -12.85 26.63 -5.55
C ILE A 218 -11.90 27.26 -4.54
N VAL A 219 -12.19 27.07 -3.26
CA VAL A 219 -11.35 27.57 -2.17
C VAL A 219 -10.65 26.40 -1.51
N ILE A 220 -9.33 26.45 -1.51
CA ILE A 220 -8.45 25.52 -0.82
C ILE A 220 -7.81 26.25 0.35
N THR A 221 -7.84 25.60 1.50
CA THR A 221 -7.18 26.06 2.73
C THR A 221 -6.22 24.99 3.19
N GLY A 222 -5.18 25.41 3.91
CA GLY A 222 -4.29 24.46 4.57
C GLY A 222 -3.41 25.10 5.62
N SER A 223 -2.72 24.25 6.36
CA SER A 223 -1.78 24.66 7.41
C SER A 223 -0.55 23.76 7.41
N LEU A 224 0.59 24.37 7.72
CA LEU A 224 1.88 23.73 7.91
C LEU A 224 2.45 24.06 9.28
N MET A 225 2.81 23.02 10.02
CA MET A 225 3.48 23.13 11.31
C MET A 225 4.72 22.25 11.36
N GLU A 226 5.74 22.66 12.11
CA GLU A 226 6.90 21.86 12.52
C GLU A 226 6.91 21.73 14.04
N ALA A 227 6.77 20.51 14.55
CA ALA A 227 6.72 20.22 15.98
C ALA A 227 5.74 21.14 16.75
N GLY A 228 4.58 21.43 16.14
CA GLY A 228 3.54 22.30 16.69
C GLY A 228 3.77 23.81 16.52
N LYS A 229 4.82 24.23 15.81
CA LYS A 229 5.07 25.64 15.46
C LYS A 229 4.68 25.91 14.02
N ALA A 230 4.04 27.04 13.76
CA ALA A 230 3.71 27.50 12.41
C ALA A 230 4.96 27.57 11.51
N LEU A 231 4.84 27.09 10.26
CA LEU A 231 5.86 27.23 9.24
C LEU A 231 5.46 28.25 8.18
N SER A 232 5.98 29.46 8.33
CA SER A 232 5.83 30.54 7.36
C SER A 232 6.77 30.41 6.17
N ASN A 233 6.42 31.04 5.05
CA ASN A 233 7.27 31.12 3.86
C ASN A 233 7.63 29.77 3.23
N VAL A 234 6.77 28.76 3.34
CA VAL A 234 6.93 27.48 2.64
C VAL A 234 6.22 27.54 1.30
N ASP A 235 6.94 27.23 0.22
CA ASP A 235 6.36 27.14 -1.12
C ASP A 235 5.37 25.98 -1.20
N ILE A 236 4.18 26.28 -1.70
CA ILE A 236 3.09 25.35 -1.99
C ILE A 236 2.84 25.34 -3.49
N SER A 237 2.70 24.15 -4.07
CA SER A 237 2.21 23.98 -5.44
C SER A 237 0.92 23.18 -5.45
N LEU A 238 -0.06 23.64 -6.21
CA LEU A 238 -1.30 22.92 -6.48
C LEU A 238 -1.32 22.52 -7.93
N LYS A 239 -1.72 21.28 -8.20
CA LYS A 239 -1.87 20.75 -9.55
C LYS A 239 -3.21 20.06 -9.63
N VAL A 240 -4.05 20.48 -10.57
CA VAL A 240 -5.31 19.78 -10.89
C VAL A 240 -5.11 19.00 -12.18
N SER A 241 -5.47 17.72 -12.16
CA SER A 241 -5.40 16.83 -13.30
C SER A 241 -6.69 16.03 -13.49
N ASP A 242 -7.01 15.70 -14.74
CA ASP A 242 -8.09 14.76 -15.05
C ASP A 242 -7.71 13.31 -14.65
N ILE A 243 -8.64 12.38 -14.85
CA ILE A 243 -8.43 10.95 -14.52
C ILE A 243 -7.33 10.29 -15.37
N ASN A 244 -7.00 10.86 -16.52
CA ASN A 244 -5.94 10.39 -17.41
C ASN A 244 -4.58 11.02 -17.08
N GLY A 245 -4.53 11.93 -16.10
CA GLY A 245 -3.32 12.64 -15.69
C GLY A 245 -3.00 13.89 -16.51
N ASN A 246 -3.88 14.31 -17.43
CA ASN A 246 -3.72 15.56 -18.16
C ASN A 246 -3.86 16.73 -17.19
N VAL A 247 -2.97 17.71 -17.29
CA VAL A 247 -2.93 18.85 -16.37
C VAL A 247 -3.95 19.90 -16.81
N ILE A 248 -4.81 20.31 -15.89
CA ILE A 248 -5.83 21.34 -16.09
C ILE A 248 -5.31 22.70 -15.65
N THR A 249 -4.80 22.81 -14.42
CA THR A 249 -4.15 24.02 -13.91
C THR A 249 -3.04 23.68 -12.91
N VAL A 250 -2.11 24.62 -12.75
CA VAL A 250 -1.06 24.60 -11.73
C VAL A 250 -1.00 25.98 -11.06
N GLU A 251 -1.13 26.00 -9.75
CA GLU A 251 -1.04 27.21 -8.94
C GLU A 251 0.17 27.11 -7.99
N GLN A 252 0.73 28.27 -7.63
CA GLN A 252 1.80 28.38 -6.65
C GLN A 252 1.47 29.46 -5.64
N LEU A 253 1.71 29.18 -4.37
CA LEU A 253 1.60 30.16 -3.30
C LEU A 253 2.55 29.80 -2.16
N VAL A 254 2.50 30.61 -1.11
CA VAL A 254 3.40 30.50 0.04
C VAL A 254 2.58 30.59 1.32
N THR A 255 2.98 29.87 2.36
CA THR A 255 2.34 29.99 3.68
C THR A 255 2.61 31.34 4.33
N ASP A 256 1.61 31.86 5.04
CA ASP A 256 1.71 33.09 5.82
C ASP A 256 2.46 32.89 7.15
N ASP A 257 2.56 33.95 7.96
CA ASP A 257 3.26 33.93 9.26
C ASP A 257 2.65 32.95 10.28
N LYS A 258 1.41 32.50 10.07
CA LYS A 258 0.75 31.48 10.89
C LYS A 258 0.92 30.07 10.32
N GLY A 259 1.68 29.94 9.23
CA GLY A 259 1.85 28.70 8.50
C GLY A 259 0.58 28.30 7.75
N GLU A 260 -0.37 29.21 7.57
CA GLU A 260 -1.63 28.98 6.88
C GLU A 260 -1.50 29.39 5.42
N PHE A 261 -2.30 28.77 4.56
CA PHE A 261 -2.50 29.26 3.21
C PHE A 261 -3.96 29.14 2.80
N GLN A 262 -4.40 30.09 2.00
CA GLN A 262 -5.71 30.08 1.37
C GLN A 262 -5.55 30.55 -0.07
N HIS A 263 -6.16 29.81 -0.99
CA HIS A 263 -6.20 30.18 -2.39
C HIS A 263 -7.61 29.99 -2.96
N THR A 264 -8.00 30.86 -3.88
CA THR A 264 -9.27 30.77 -4.59
C THR A 264 -8.98 30.79 -6.07
N PHE A 265 -9.47 29.76 -6.78
CA PHE A 265 -9.28 29.61 -8.22
C PHE A 265 -10.55 29.06 -8.86
N LYS A 266 -10.56 29.05 -10.20
CA LYS A 266 -11.60 28.43 -11.01
C LYS A 266 -10.96 27.47 -12.00
N VAL A 267 -11.68 26.42 -12.36
CA VAL A 267 -11.30 25.60 -13.51
C VAL A 267 -11.60 26.35 -14.81
N PRO A 268 -10.91 26.05 -15.92
CA PRO A 268 -11.24 26.59 -17.25
C PRO A 268 -12.72 26.40 -17.63
N GLU A 269 -13.31 27.35 -18.37
CA GLU A 269 -14.75 27.33 -18.71
C GLU A 269 -15.17 26.14 -19.58
N ASP A 270 -14.21 25.52 -20.28
CA ASP A 270 -14.39 24.32 -21.10
C ASP A 270 -14.11 23.02 -20.34
N THR A 271 -13.87 23.09 -19.03
CA THR A 271 -13.66 21.91 -18.19
C THR A 271 -14.92 21.03 -18.18
N GLU A 272 -14.77 19.80 -18.65
CA GLU A 272 -15.85 18.82 -18.66
C GLU A 272 -16.30 18.45 -17.24
N ALA A 273 -17.57 18.04 -17.10
CA ALA A 273 -18.02 17.47 -15.83
C ALA A 273 -17.35 16.12 -15.57
N GLY A 274 -16.89 15.90 -14.35
CA GLY A 274 -16.15 14.70 -14.03
C GLY A 274 -15.45 14.75 -12.68
N LYS A 275 -14.67 13.69 -12.43
CA LYS A 275 -13.78 13.58 -11.27
C LYS A 275 -12.37 13.98 -11.66
N TYR A 276 -11.74 14.79 -10.83
CA TYR A 276 -10.40 15.30 -10.99
C TYR A 276 -9.58 15.02 -9.74
N ASN A 277 -8.27 14.90 -9.92
CA ASN A 277 -7.30 14.75 -8.85
C ASN A 277 -6.60 16.10 -8.64
N MET A 278 -6.63 16.61 -7.40
CA MET A 278 -5.86 17.78 -7.01
C MET A 278 -4.71 17.35 -6.11
N THR A 279 -3.48 17.59 -6.53
CA THR A 279 -2.28 17.37 -5.72
C THR A 279 -1.79 18.70 -5.15
N ILE A 280 -1.67 18.79 -3.82
CA ILE A 280 -1.08 19.92 -3.11
C ILE A 280 0.26 19.47 -2.56
N LYS A 281 1.35 20.14 -2.95
CA LYS A 281 2.71 19.82 -2.51
C LYS A 281 3.27 20.97 -1.69
N ALA A 282 3.70 20.68 -0.48
CA ALA A 282 4.58 21.54 0.30
C ALA A 282 6.03 21.20 -0.06
N HIS A 283 6.81 22.18 -0.50
CA HIS A 283 8.22 21.98 -0.84
C HIS A 283 9.10 22.03 0.42
N SER A 284 10.40 22.24 0.25
CA SER A 284 11.35 22.33 1.36
C SER A 284 10.92 23.38 2.39
N PRO A 285 11.02 23.09 3.70
CA PRO A 285 11.66 21.92 4.30
C PRO A 285 10.72 20.71 4.50
N VAL A 286 9.42 20.88 4.23
CA VAL A 286 8.36 19.88 4.46
C VAL A 286 8.48 18.71 3.48
N ASN A 287 8.53 19.00 2.18
CA ASN A 287 8.63 18.02 1.09
C ASN A 287 7.53 16.94 1.12
N GLU A 288 6.30 17.30 1.50
CA GLU A 288 5.15 16.40 1.56
C GLU A 288 4.09 16.76 0.51
N SER A 289 3.19 15.82 0.20
CA SER A 289 2.08 16.06 -0.73
C SER A 289 0.77 15.46 -0.23
N MET A 290 -0.32 16.18 -0.46
CA MET A 290 -1.70 15.77 -0.21
C MET A 290 -2.45 15.64 -1.53
N GLU A 291 -3.44 14.75 -1.56
CA GLU A 291 -4.34 14.58 -2.69
C GLU A 291 -5.77 14.80 -2.22
N GLU A 292 -6.50 15.61 -2.97
CA GLU A 292 -7.91 15.89 -2.77
C GLU A 292 -8.68 15.53 -4.04
N LYS A 293 -9.92 15.06 -3.87
CA LYS A 293 -10.80 14.73 -5.00
C LYS A 293 -11.70 15.92 -5.29
N LEU A 294 -11.68 16.38 -6.54
CA LEU A 294 -12.52 17.47 -7.02
C LEU A 294 -13.60 16.89 -7.95
N VAL A 295 -14.86 17.27 -7.75
CA VAL A 295 -15.97 16.86 -8.63
C VAL A 295 -16.54 18.10 -9.32
N ILE A 296 -16.41 18.16 -10.64
CA ILE A 296 -17.03 19.20 -11.47
C ILE A 296 -18.37 18.67 -12.00
N LYS A 297 -19.42 19.47 -11.84
CA LYS A 297 -20.77 19.16 -12.30
C LYS A 297 -21.15 20.07 -13.47
N ASN A 298 -21.97 19.52 -14.37
CA ASN A 298 -22.69 20.34 -15.34
C ASN A 298 -23.59 21.32 -14.59
N LYS A 299 -23.79 22.50 -15.20
CA LYS A 299 -24.77 23.49 -14.72
C LYS A 299 -26.18 22.91 -14.64
#